data_AF-A0A3D1CQD4-F1
#
_entry.id   AF-A0A3D1CQD4-F1
#
_cell.length_a   1.000
_cell.length_b   1.000
_cell.length_c   1.000
_cell.angle_alpha   90.00
_cell.angle_beta   90.00
_cell.angle_gamma   90.00
#
_symmetry.space_group_name_H-M   'P 1'
#
loop_
_entity.id
_entity.type
_entity.pdbx_description
1 polymer ?
#
loop_
_entity_poly.entity_id
_entity_poly.type
_entity_poly.pdbx_seq_one_letter_code
_entity_poly.pdbx_strand_id
1 'polypeptide(L)'
;LRRINISSGKAVAIAAATGLVEPVGAVMGIFLSSGLPVSYPLGLGIAAGAMIFVVSHEVIPETHRNGHQTRATVGLMGGLFAIMLIDTLLG
;
A
#
# COMPACT_ATOMS: atom_id res chain seq x y z
N LEU A 1 17.57 -1.90 -1.36
CA LEU A 1 18.71 -1.36 -0.58
C LEU A 1 19.71 -2.43 -0.14
N ARG A 2 19.30 -3.55 0.47
CA ARG A 2 20.23 -4.65 0.79
C ARG A 2 20.75 -5.41 -0.43
N ARG A 3 19.95 -5.52 -1.51
CA ARG A 3 20.39 -6.08 -2.81
C ARG A 3 21.43 -5.22 -3.55
N ILE A 4 21.62 -3.96 -3.13
CA ILE A 4 22.63 -3.04 -3.70
C ILE A 4 23.82 -2.81 -2.73
N ASN A 5 24.07 -3.76 -1.82
CA ASN A 5 25.22 -3.78 -0.89
C ASN A 5 25.30 -2.59 0.10
N ILE A 6 24.14 -2.07 0.54
CA ILE A 6 24.07 -1.09 1.62
C ILE A 6 23.99 -1.81 2.97
N SER A 7 24.70 -1.31 3.99
CA SER A 7 24.70 -1.87 5.35
C SER A 7 23.28 -1.92 5.93
N SER A 8 22.95 -2.99 6.66
CA SER A 8 21.59 -3.27 7.14
C SER A 8 20.99 -2.10 7.92
N GLY A 9 21.77 -1.44 8.79
CA GLY A 9 21.32 -0.28 9.54
C GLY A 9 20.96 0.92 8.66
N LYS A 10 21.74 1.17 7.61
CA LYS A 10 21.47 2.27 6.66
C LYS A 10 20.28 1.94 5.75
N ALA A 11 20.10 0.69 5.36
CA ALA A 11 18.94 0.25 4.59
C ALA A 11 17.63 0.42 5.38
N VAL A 12 17.62 0.09 6.67
CA VAL A 12 16.46 0.31 7.56
C VAL A 12 16.20 1.79 7.76
N ALA A 13 17.23 2.60 8.00
CA ALA A 13 17.07 4.04 8.18
C ALA A 13 16.45 4.73 6.95
N ILE A 14 16.89 4.35 5.74
CA ILE A 14 16.33 4.89 4.50
C ILE A 14 14.89 4.41 4.30
N ALA A 15 14.59 3.14 4.58
CA ALA A 15 13.22 2.62 4.47
C ALA A 15 12.25 3.31 5.45
N ALA A 16 12.69 3.55 6.68
CA ALA A 16 11.93 4.32 7.66
C ALA A 16 11.74 5.77 7.22
N ALA A 17 12.78 6.39 6.65
CA ALA A 17 12.70 7.75 6.13
C ALA A 17 11.71 7.87 4.96
N THR A 18 11.66 6.89 4.06
CA THR A 18 10.66 6.87 2.97
C THR A 18 9.25 6.61 3.48
N GLY A 19 9.10 5.82 4.55
CA GLY A 19 7.81 5.57 5.18
C GLY A 19 7.18 6.82 5.83
N LEU A 20 7.98 7.84 6.16
CA LEU A 20 7.46 9.13 6.68
C LEU A 20 6.52 9.86 5.71
N VAL A 21 6.52 9.50 4.43
CA VAL A 21 5.54 10.00 3.46
C VAL A 21 4.12 9.61 3.83
N GLU A 22 3.91 8.46 4.46
CA GLU A 22 2.57 7.99 4.85
C GLU A 22 1.89 8.90 5.89
N PRO A 23 2.52 9.25 7.03
CA PRO A 23 1.97 10.23 7.96
C PRO A 23 1.66 11.59 7.32
N VAL A 24 2.53 12.06 6.41
CA VAL A 24 2.32 13.34 5.72
C VAL A 24 1.09 13.26 4.81
N GLY A 25 0.95 12.16 4.06
CA GLY A 25 -0.24 11.87 3.27
C GLY A 25 -1.50 11.71 4.11
N ALA A 26 -1.40 11.10 5.29
CA ALA A 26 -2.51 10.93 6.23
C ALA A 26 -3.03 12.29 6.75
N VAL A 27 -2.12 13.19 7.15
CA VAL A 27 -2.49 14.55 7.57
C VAL A 27 -3.22 15.29 6.46
N MET A 28 -2.71 15.21 5.22
CA MET A 28 -3.40 15.75 4.04
C MET A 28 -4.80 15.12 3.86
N GLY A 29 -4.90 13.79 3.94
CA GLY A 29 -6.19 13.08 3.82
C GLY A 29 -7.21 13.49 4.88
N ILE A 30 -6.78 13.78 6.11
CA ILE A 30 -7.65 14.31 7.17
C ILE A 30 -8.19 15.68 6.78
N PHE A 31 -7.33 16.60 6.32
CA PHE A 31 -7.77 17.93 5.89
C PHE A 31 -8.73 17.89 4.69
N LEU A 32 -8.51 16.98 3.74
CA LEU A 32 -9.41 16.82 2.59
C LEU A 32 -10.77 16.19 2.97
N SER A 33 -10.81 15.37 4.03
CA SER A 33 -12.03 14.65 4.42
C SER A 33 -12.87 15.37 5.48
N SER A 34 -12.31 16.35 6.22
CA SER A 34 -12.94 17.01 7.38
C SER A 34 -14.00 18.09 7.07
N GLY A 35 -14.48 18.18 5.83
CA GLY A 35 -15.40 19.24 5.39
C GLY A 35 -16.88 18.87 5.54
N LEU A 36 -17.41 18.17 4.54
CA LEU A 36 -18.84 17.85 4.40
C LEU A 36 -19.06 16.35 4.67
N PRO A 37 -20.28 15.91 5.04
CA PRO A 37 -20.58 14.48 5.15
C PRO A 37 -20.27 13.68 3.86
N VAL A 38 -20.28 14.36 2.71
CA VAL A 38 -19.97 13.78 1.39
C VAL A 38 -18.46 13.72 1.10
N SER A 39 -17.61 14.51 1.76
CA SER A 39 -16.16 14.47 1.52
C SER A 39 -15.52 13.19 2.02
N TYR A 40 -16.09 12.55 3.06
CA TYR A 40 -15.59 11.28 3.57
C TYR A 40 -15.69 10.11 2.57
N PRO A 41 -16.87 9.76 2.01
CA PRO A 41 -16.97 8.69 1.01
C PRO A 41 -16.25 9.03 -0.29
N LEU A 42 -16.22 10.30 -0.71
CA LEU A 42 -15.41 10.73 -1.86
C LEU A 42 -13.91 10.54 -1.61
N GLY A 43 -13.43 10.93 -0.44
CA GLY A 43 -12.03 10.76 -0.03
C GLY A 43 -11.62 9.29 0.01
N LEU A 44 -12.46 8.44 0.59
CA LEU A 44 -12.25 6.99 0.58
C LEU A 44 -12.26 6.40 -0.84
N GLY A 45 -13.17 6.87 -1.71
CA GLY A 45 -13.20 6.45 -3.11
C GLY A 45 -11.93 6.83 -3.88
N ILE A 46 -11.43 8.04 -3.69
CA ILE A 46 -10.17 8.51 -4.30
C ILE A 46 -8.98 7.70 -3.76
N ALA A 47 -8.91 7.48 -2.45
CA ALA A 47 -7.86 6.68 -1.83
C ALA A 47 -7.85 5.23 -2.34
N ALA A 48 -9.03 4.60 -2.43
CA ALA A 48 -9.16 3.26 -3.00
C ALA A 48 -8.72 3.22 -4.47
N GLY A 49 -9.12 4.20 -5.28
CA GLY A 49 -8.70 4.32 -6.68
C GLY A 49 -7.18 4.48 -6.85
N ALA A 50 -6.55 5.33 -6.03
CA ALA A 50 -5.10 5.53 -6.04
C ALA A 50 -4.35 4.23 -5.71
N MET A 51 -4.79 3.48 -4.69
CA MET A 51 -4.17 2.22 -4.32
C MET A 51 -4.34 1.13 -5.39
N ILE A 52 -5.51 1.04 -6.02
CA ILE A 52 -5.73 0.11 -7.15
C ILE A 52 -4.80 0.44 -8.32
N PHE A 53 -4.62 1.73 -8.65
CA PHE A 53 -3.71 2.17 -9.72
C PHE A 53 -2.26 1.77 -9.44
N VAL A 54 -1.74 2.07 -8.25
CA VAL A 54 -0.37 1.75 -7.83
C VAL A 54 -0.13 0.24 -7.84
N VAL A 55 -1.03 -0.55 -7.25
CA VAL A 55 -0.91 -2.02 -7.25
C VAL A 55 -0.89 -2.57 -8.67
N SER A 56 -1.73 -2.05 -9.56
CA SER A 56 -1.83 -2.53 -10.94
C SER A 56 -0.63 -2.19 -11.80
N HIS A 57 0.00 -1.02 -11.59
CA HIS A 57 1.12 -0.55 -12.41
C HIS A 57 2.49 -0.93 -11.83
N GLU A 58 2.61 -1.11 -10.53
CA GLU A 58 3.89 -1.39 -9.87
C GLU A 58 3.96 -2.84 -9.40
N VAL A 59 3.01 -3.29 -8.57
CA VAL A 59 3.08 -4.59 -7.88
C VAL A 59 2.84 -5.77 -8.84
N ILE A 60 1.78 -5.73 -9.64
CA ILE A 60 1.43 -6.82 -10.58
C ILE A 60 2.50 -6.97 -11.69
N PRO A 61 3.00 -5.90 -12.32
CA PRO A 61 4.02 -6.02 -13.36
C PRO A 61 5.38 -6.42 -12.81
N GLU A 62 5.77 -5.92 -11.63
CA GLU A 62 7.06 -6.27 -11.02
C GLU A 62 7.14 -7.76 -10.65
N THR A 63 6.03 -8.36 -10.25
CA THR A 63 5.97 -9.81 -10.00
C THR A 63 6.02 -10.63 -11.29
N HIS A 64 5.43 -10.13 -12.39
CA HIS A 64 5.55 -10.75 -13.72
C HIS A 64 6.98 -10.67 -14.28
N ARG A 65 7.71 -9.58 -14.01
CA ARG A 65 9.08 -9.37 -14.48
C ARG A 65 10.09 -10.31 -13.82
N ASN A 66 9.76 -10.85 -12.64
CA ASN A 66 10.61 -11.78 -11.90
C ASN A 66 10.27 -13.27 -12.16
N GLY A 67 9.38 -13.59 -13.12
CA GLY A 67 9.10 -14.97 -13.58
C GLY A 67 8.33 -15.87 -12.60
N HIS A 68 7.85 -15.34 -11.47
CA HIS A 68 7.16 -16.11 -10.42
C HIS A 68 5.65 -15.79 -10.35
N GLN A 69 4.99 -15.73 -11.50
CA GLN A 69 3.60 -15.28 -11.64
C GLN A 69 2.64 -16.04 -10.73
N THR A 70 2.67 -17.38 -10.74
CA THR A 70 1.75 -18.21 -9.95
C THR A 70 1.90 -17.98 -8.45
N ARG A 71 3.14 -17.85 -7.94
CA ARG A 71 3.38 -17.61 -6.51
C ARG A 71 2.96 -16.21 -6.09
N ALA A 72 3.16 -15.22 -6.95
CA ALA A 72 2.71 -13.85 -6.72
C ALA A 72 1.19 -13.75 -6.69
N THR A 73 0.48 -14.38 -7.62
CA THR A 73 -0.99 -14.39 -7.64
C THR A 73 -1.57 -15.11 -6.43
N VAL A 74 -1.00 -16.26 -6.03
CA VAL A 74 -1.42 -16.95 -4.80
C VAL A 74 -1.16 -16.10 -3.56
N GLY A 75 -0.03 -15.39 -3.50
CA GLY A 75 0.27 -14.44 -2.42
C GLY A 75 -0.72 -13.27 -2.38
N LEU A 76 -1.08 -12.71 -3.54
CA LEU A 76 -2.06 -11.64 -3.66
C LEU A 76 -3.45 -12.11 -3.20
N MET A 77 -3.91 -13.26 -3.67
CA MET A 77 -5.19 -13.85 -3.25
C MET A 77 -5.21 -14.16 -1.76
N GLY A 78 -4.10 -14.70 -1.22
CA GLY A 78 -3.95 -14.95 0.22
C GLY A 78 -3.98 -13.67 1.05
N GLY A 79 -3.33 -12.60 0.58
CA GLY A 79 -3.37 -11.28 1.23
C GLY A 79 -4.76 -10.65 1.20
N LEU A 80 -5.46 -10.73 0.07
CA LEU A 80 -6.86 -10.30 -0.06
C LEU A 80 -7.78 -11.07 0.89
N PHE A 81 -7.61 -12.38 0.97
CA PHE A 81 -8.38 -13.20 1.92
C PHE A 81 -8.06 -12.86 3.37
N ALA A 82 -6.78 -12.63 3.69
CA ALA A 82 -6.35 -12.26 5.04
C ALA A 82 -6.98 -10.93 5.49
N ILE A 83 -6.97 -9.90 4.64
CA ILE A 83 -7.59 -8.61 5.02
C ILE A 83 -9.12 -8.72 5.11
N MET A 84 -9.77 -9.51 4.24
CA MET A 84 -11.22 -9.79 4.36
C MET A 84 -11.55 -10.50 5.68
N LEU A 85 -10.71 -11.44 6.11
CA LEU A 85 -10.87 -12.13 7.38
C LEU A 85 -10.66 -11.16 8.55
N ILE A 86 -9.61 -10.34 8.50
CA ILE A 86 -9.33 -9.31 9.52
C ILE A 86 -10.51 -8.34 9.63
N ASP A 87 -11.06 -7.86 8.51
CA ASP A 87 -12.23 -6.96 8.48
C ASP A 87 -13.47 -7.62 9.10
N THR A 88 -13.72 -8.89 8.78
CA THR A 88 -14.84 -9.65 9.36
C THR A 88 -14.67 -9.89 10.86
N LEU A 89 -13.44 -10.07 11.34
CA LEU A 89 -13.14 -10.35 12.75
C LEU A 89 -13.06 -9.08 13.62
N LEU A 90 -12.60 -7.97 13.05
CA LEU A 90 -12.52 -6.67 13.72
C LEU A 90 -13.78 -5.83 13.56
N GLY A 91 -14.75 -6.30 12.77
CA GLY A 91 -16.04 -5.67 12.48
C GLY A 91 -16.81 -5.25 13.72
#